data_AF-A0A0M3HHX3-F1
#
_entry.id   AF-A0A0M3HHX3-F1
#
_cell.length_a   1.000
_cell.length_b   1.000
_cell.length_c   1.000
_cell.angle_alpha   90.00
_cell.angle_beta   90.00
_cell.angle_gamma   90.00
#
_symmetry.space_group_name_H-M   'P 1'
#
loop_
_entity.id
_entity.type
_entity.pdbx_description
1 polymer ?
#
loop_
_entity_poly.entity_id
_entity_poly.type
_entity_poly.pdbx_seq_one_letter_code
_entity_poly.pdbx_strand_id
1 'polypeptide(L)'
;MSHAVSQLLKRVLMVPPKHFTVEYSINPWMGGVVDKAKAFEQWNLLKSAIEKEGVEVKPKVLTLEQAQGLPDMVFVCNSGLVLNDKVYLSRFRHKVCKIFATPSSNNASSSP
;
A
#
# COMPACT_ATOMS: atom_id res chain seq x y z
N MET A 1 -3.57 20.04 21.43
CA MET A 1 -4.23 19.34 20.30
C MET A 1 -3.20 18.42 19.61
N SER A 2 -2.92 17.21 20.11
CA SER A 2 -1.96 16.27 19.44
C SER A 2 -2.01 14.81 19.93
N HIS A 3 -3.05 14.39 20.68
CA HIS A 3 -3.09 13.02 21.24
C HIS A 3 -3.78 12.00 20.32
N ALA A 4 -4.49 12.43 19.27
CA ALA A 4 -5.31 11.52 18.46
C ALA A 4 -4.48 10.71 17.45
N VAL A 5 -3.51 11.34 16.77
CA VAL A 5 -2.84 10.73 15.60
C VAL A 5 -1.90 9.60 16.02
N SER A 6 -1.08 9.76 17.06
CA SER A 6 -0.18 8.67 17.50
C SER A 6 -0.94 7.53 18.19
N GLN A 7 -2.09 7.80 18.81
CA GLN A 7 -2.98 6.76 19.35
C GLN A 7 -3.71 5.99 18.24
N LEU A 8 -4.05 6.64 17.12
CA LEU A 8 -4.68 6.04 15.94
C LEU A 8 -3.68 5.27 15.05
N LEU A 9 -2.45 5.76 14.91
CA LEU A 9 -1.45 5.25 13.96
C LEU A 9 -0.31 4.48 14.64
N LYS A 10 -0.61 3.58 15.58
CA LYS A 10 0.44 2.74 16.22
C LYS A 10 1.25 1.93 15.21
N ARG A 11 0.61 1.49 14.13
CA ARG A 11 1.21 0.73 13.03
C ARG A 11 0.65 1.22 11.71
N VAL A 12 1.54 1.48 10.75
CA VAL A 12 1.18 1.89 9.39
C VAL A 12 1.83 0.93 8.40
N LEU A 13 1.06 0.39 7.46
CA LEU A 13 1.59 -0.42 6.36
C LEU A 13 1.81 0.48 5.13
N MET A 14 2.96 0.37 4.51
CA MET A 14 3.32 1.06 3.27
C MET A 14 3.96 0.08 2.27
N VAL A 15 3.91 0.40 0.98
CA VAL A 15 4.56 -0.36 -0.09
C VAL A 15 5.46 0.60 -0.86
N PRO A 16 6.77 0.30 -1.03
CA PRO A 16 7.68 1.17 -1.78
C PRO A 16 7.40 1.12 -3.28
N PRO A 17 7.63 2.21 -4.04
CA PRO A 17 7.25 2.35 -5.44
C PRO A 17 8.23 1.69 -6.43
N LYS A 18 8.70 0.47 -6.15
CA LYS A 18 9.69 -0.28 -6.96
C LYS A 18 9.24 -0.52 -8.41
N HIS A 19 7.96 -0.78 -8.60
CA HIS A 19 7.30 -1.07 -9.87
C HIS A 19 6.15 -0.08 -10.15
N PHE A 20 6.12 1.06 -9.47
CA PHE A 20 5.09 2.07 -9.69
C PHE A 20 5.21 2.71 -11.08
N THR A 21 4.08 2.81 -11.76
CA THR A 21 3.93 3.42 -13.08
C THR A 21 2.44 3.72 -13.31
N VAL A 22 2.13 4.55 -14.30
CA VAL A 22 0.76 4.84 -14.73
C VAL A 22 0.56 4.22 -16.11
N GLU A 23 0.08 2.98 -16.14
CA GLU A 23 -0.10 2.18 -17.38
C GLU A 23 -1.53 2.25 -17.94
N TYR A 24 -2.47 2.79 -17.18
CA TYR A 24 -3.89 2.88 -17.51
C TYR A 24 -4.53 4.09 -16.84
N SER A 25 -5.76 4.42 -17.23
CA SER A 25 -6.53 5.51 -16.62
C SER A 25 -7.88 5.01 -16.11
N ILE A 26 -8.06 5.04 -14.79
CA ILE A 26 -9.32 4.69 -14.10
C ILE A 26 -9.87 5.86 -13.27
N ASN A 27 -9.11 6.95 -13.16
CA ASN A 27 -9.52 8.18 -12.49
C ASN A 27 -8.91 9.39 -13.23
N PRO A 28 -9.45 10.61 -13.06
CA PRO A 28 -9.05 11.78 -13.85
C PRO A 28 -7.58 12.23 -13.65
N TRP A 29 -6.92 11.76 -12.60
CA TRP A 29 -5.54 12.13 -12.26
C TRP A 29 -4.50 11.26 -12.96
N MET A 30 -4.92 10.14 -13.54
CA MET A 30 -4.02 9.20 -14.20
C MET A 30 -3.63 9.68 -15.60
N GLY A 31 -2.34 9.92 -15.79
CA GLY A 31 -1.70 10.18 -17.08
C GLY A 31 -0.23 10.59 -16.89
N GLY A 32 0.55 10.53 -17.97
CA GLY A 32 1.96 10.96 -17.99
C GLY A 32 2.97 9.86 -17.63
N VAL A 33 4.25 10.26 -17.53
CA VAL A 33 5.37 9.37 -17.24
C VAL A 33 5.79 9.55 -15.78
N VAL A 34 5.94 8.44 -15.06
CA VAL A 34 6.41 8.45 -13.68
C VAL A 34 7.94 8.58 -13.66
N ASP A 35 8.43 9.63 -12.99
CA ASP A 35 9.82 9.70 -12.54
C ASP A 35 9.99 8.79 -11.32
N LYS A 36 10.67 7.66 -11.51
CA LYS A 36 10.88 6.65 -10.46
C LYS A 36 11.75 7.19 -9.32
N ALA A 37 12.77 7.98 -9.62
CA ALA A 37 13.67 8.51 -8.59
C ALA A 37 12.91 9.48 -7.68
N LYS A 38 12.15 10.39 -8.29
CA LYS A 38 11.29 11.33 -7.56
C LYS A 38 10.19 10.63 -6.77
N ALA A 39 9.57 9.59 -7.32
CA ALA A 39 8.58 8.79 -6.61
C ALA A 39 9.16 8.14 -5.34
N PHE A 40 10.37 7.58 -5.43
CA PHE A 40 11.08 7.03 -4.27
C PHE A 40 11.46 8.10 -3.25
N GLU A 41 11.94 9.25 -3.68
CA GLU A 41 12.25 10.38 -2.80
C GLU A 41 11.01 10.81 -2.02
N GLN A 42 9.90 11.07 -2.71
CA GLN A 42 8.63 11.46 -2.11
C GLN A 42 8.09 10.41 -1.13
N TRP A 43 8.19 9.13 -1.49
CA TRP A 43 7.79 8.03 -0.62
C TRP A 43 8.64 7.96 0.66
N ASN A 44 9.97 8.12 0.54
CA ASN A 44 10.88 8.14 1.68
C ASN A 44 10.61 9.33 2.61
N LEU A 45 10.29 10.51 2.03
CA LEU A 45 9.89 11.69 2.78
C LEU A 45 8.60 11.46 3.57
N LEU A 46 7.58 10.85 2.94
CA LEU A 46 6.32 10.50 3.61
C LEU A 46 6.55 9.48 4.74
N LYS A 47 7.30 8.40 4.47
CA LYS A 47 7.66 7.40 5.48
C LYS A 47 8.37 8.05 6.66
N SER A 48 9.36 8.90 6.39
CA SER A 48 10.12 9.62 7.42
C SER A 48 9.24 10.58 8.23
N ALA A 49 8.25 11.23 7.60
CA ALA A 49 7.30 12.08 8.30
C ALA A 49 6.45 11.25 9.28
N ILE A 50 5.87 10.14 8.82
CA ILE A 50 5.05 9.24 9.65
C ILE A 50 5.88 8.68 10.83
N GLU A 51 7.13 8.27 10.60
CA GLU A 51 8.01 7.74 11.66
C GLU A 51 8.42 8.80 12.70
N LYS A 52 8.32 10.09 12.37
CA LYS A 52 8.62 11.21 13.27
C LYS A 52 7.40 11.72 14.05
N GLU A 53 6.19 11.35 13.63
CA GLU A 53 4.97 11.74 14.34
C GLU A 53 4.86 11.09 15.73
N GLY A 54 4.19 11.78 16.66
CA GLY A 54 3.98 11.30 18.03
C GLY A 54 5.12 11.64 19.00
N VAL A 55 4.76 12.29 20.11
CA VAL A 55 5.71 12.72 21.15
C VAL A 55 6.01 11.59 22.15
N GLU A 56 5.02 10.75 22.45
CA GLU A 56 5.13 9.67 23.46
C GLU A 56 5.40 8.30 22.85
N VAL A 57 4.79 7.99 21.70
CA VAL A 57 4.94 6.73 20.98
C VAL A 57 5.02 7.02 19.48
N LYS A 58 6.15 6.67 18.87
CA LYS A 58 6.35 6.78 17.43
C LYS A 58 5.60 5.66 16.69
N PRO A 59 4.88 5.95 15.59
CA PRO A 59 4.32 4.95 14.70
C PRO A 59 5.38 3.95 14.21
N LYS A 60 5.03 2.66 14.21
CA LYS A 60 5.83 1.65 13.53
C LYS A 60 5.39 1.55 12.07
N VAL A 61 6.25 1.98 11.14
CA VAL A 61 6.03 1.75 9.71
C VAL A 61 6.50 0.34 9.34
N LEU A 62 5.59 -0.43 8.76
CA LEU A 62 5.84 -1.74 8.17
C LEU A 62 5.87 -1.57 6.65
N THR A 63 6.81 -2.25 6.00
CA THR A 63 6.91 -2.25 4.53
C THR A 63 6.63 -3.63 3.97
N LEU A 64 5.83 -3.70 2.92
CA LEU A 64 5.62 -4.90 2.11
C LEU A 64 6.28 -4.70 0.75
N GLU A 65 6.99 -5.72 0.24
CA GLU A 65 7.61 -5.62 -1.09
C GLU A 65 6.54 -5.51 -2.19
N GLN A 66 6.76 -4.58 -3.14
CA GLN A 66 5.88 -4.45 -4.29
C GLN A 66 6.08 -5.62 -5.26
N ALA A 67 4.99 -6.28 -5.64
CA ALA A 67 5.03 -7.31 -6.68
C ALA A 67 5.10 -6.67 -8.08
N GLN A 68 5.83 -7.33 -8.98
CA GLN A 68 5.88 -6.95 -10.39
C GLN A 68 4.49 -7.10 -11.04
N GLY A 69 4.14 -6.17 -11.94
CA GLY A 69 2.83 -6.15 -12.61
C GLY A 69 1.68 -5.60 -11.76
N LEU A 70 1.97 -5.14 -10.54
CA LEU A 70 1.00 -4.48 -9.64
C LEU A 70 1.42 -3.03 -9.34
N PRO A 71 1.29 -2.10 -10.31
CA PRO A 71 1.75 -0.72 -10.13
C PRO A 71 1.03 0.00 -8.98
N ASP A 72 -0.27 -0.23 -8.81
CA ASP A 72 -1.13 0.42 -7.80
C ASP A 72 -0.97 -0.14 -6.37
N MET A 73 -0.12 -1.15 -6.16
CA MET A 73 0.12 -1.76 -4.84
C MET A 73 0.67 -0.75 -3.82
N VAL A 74 1.27 0.36 -4.29
CA VAL A 74 1.70 1.51 -3.47
C VAL A 74 0.54 2.14 -2.68
N PHE A 75 -0.70 2.03 -3.19
CA PHE A 75 -1.91 2.52 -2.53
C PHE A 75 -2.52 1.46 -1.61
N VAL A 76 -1.70 0.89 -0.71
CA VAL A 76 -2.07 -0.24 0.16
C VAL A 76 -3.26 0.06 1.08
N CYS A 77 -3.61 1.33 1.31
CA CYS A 77 -4.83 1.73 2.00
C CYS A 77 -6.10 1.19 1.34
N ASN A 78 -6.09 0.94 0.03
CA ASN A 78 -7.23 0.39 -0.69
C ASN A 78 -7.33 -1.14 -0.56
N SER A 79 -6.41 -1.81 0.15
CA SER A 79 -6.38 -3.28 0.25
C SER A 79 -7.52 -3.85 1.09
N GLY A 80 -7.98 -3.08 2.07
CA GLY A 80 -9.07 -3.46 2.94
C GLY A 80 -9.19 -2.53 4.14
N LEU A 81 -10.23 -2.76 4.93
CA LEU A 81 -10.46 -2.07 6.20
C LEU A 81 -10.03 -2.97 7.35
N VAL A 82 -9.12 -2.48 8.19
CA VAL A 82 -8.72 -3.14 9.44
C VAL A 82 -9.60 -2.63 10.57
N LEU A 83 -10.25 -3.55 11.29
CA LEU A 83 -11.01 -3.25 12.50
C LEU A 83 -10.65 -4.28 13.57
N ASN A 84 -9.97 -3.82 14.62
CA ASN A 84 -9.41 -4.67 15.67
C ASN A 84 -8.48 -5.75 15.08
N ASP A 85 -8.83 -7.02 15.25
CA ASP A 85 -8.13 -8.21 14.79
C ASP A 85 -8.63 -8.74 13.43
N LYS A 86 -9.59 -8.03 12.81
CA LYS A 86 -10.20 -8.44 11.53
C LYS A 86 -9.78 -7.52 10.39
N VAL A 87 -9.71 -8.11 9.19
CA VAL A 87 -9.52 -7.37 7.93
C VAL A 87 -10.67 -7.69 6.97
N TYR A 88 -11.29 -6.64 6.44
CA TYR A 88 -12.29 -6.73 5.39
C TYR A 88 -11.61 -6.39 4.06
N LEU A 89 -11.35 -7.39 3.23
CA LEU A 89 -10.64 -7.21 1.96
C LEU A 89 -11.48 -6.44 0.95
N SER A 90 -10.83 -5.51 0.25
CA SER A 90 -11.47 -4.75 -0.80
C SER A 90 -11.76 -5.62 -2.02
N ARG A 91 -12.96 -5.44 -2.59
CA ARG A 91 -13.30 -5.92 -3.93
C ARG A 91 -13.27 -4.75 -4.90
N PHE A 92 -12.22 -4.69 -5.72
CA PHE A 92 -12.02 -3.57 -6.65
C PHE A 92 -13.06 -3.56 -7.77
N ARG A 93 -13.54 -2.36 -8.12
CA ARG A 93 -14.41 -2.13 -9.27
C ARG A 93 -13.69 -2.37 -10.60
N HIS A 94 -12.45 -1.90 -10.71
CA HIS A 94 -11.64 -2.03 -11.91
C HIS A 94 -10.69 -3.23 -11.76
N LYS A 95 -10.68 -4.13 -12.75
CA LYS A 95 -9.85 -5.36 -12.72
C LYS A 95 -8.34 -5.09 -12.67
N VAL A 96 -7.92 -3.91 -13.11
CA VAL A 96 -6.52 -3.47 -13.12
C VAL A 96 -6.03 -3.07 -11.72
N CYS A 97 -6.93 -2.67 -10.81
CA CYS A 97 -6.59 -2.43 -9.41
C CYS A 97 -6.42 -3.77 -8.70
N LYS A 98 -5.17 -4.15 -8.48
CA LYS A 98 -4.81 -5.35 -7.74
C LYS A 98 -3.72 -4.98 -6.74
N ILE A 99 -3.99 -5.23 -5.47
CA ILE A 99 -3.00 -5.05 -4.38
C ILE A 99 -2.46 -6.40 -3.92
N PHE A 100 -3.26 -7.45 -4.07
CA PHE A 100 -2.86 -8.82 -3.80
C PHE A 100 -2.68 -9.55 -5.13
N ALA A 101 -1.57 -10.30 -5.25
CA ALA A 101 -1.47 -11.28 -6.32
C ALA A 101 -2.61 -12.30 -6.14
N THR A 102 -3.32 -12.61 -7.23
CA THR A 102 -4.20 -13.78 -7.22
C THR A 102 -3.32 -15.00 -6.96
N PRO A 103 -3.67 -15.90 -6.03
CA PRO A 103 -2.97 -17.17 -5.90
C PRO A 103 -2.96 -17.82 -7.27
N SER A 104 -1.78 -18.20 -7.76
CA SER A 104 -1.69 -19.07 -8.92
C SER A 104 -2.52 -20.32 -8.62
N SER A 105 -3.46 -20.67 -9.49
CA SER A 105 -4.37 -21.81 -9.35
C SER A 105 -3.69 -23.18 -9.37
N ASN A 106 -2.38 -23.27 -9.10
CA ASN A 106 -1.57 -24.48 -9.28
C ASN A 106 -1.29 -25.30 -8.02
N ASN A 107 -1.89 -24.99 -6.87
CA ASN A 107 -1.79 -25.86 -5.68
C ASN A 107 -3.14 -26.49 -5.28
N ALA A 108 -3.96 -26.85 -6.27
CA ALA A 108 -5.06 -27.78 -6.10
C ALA A 108 -4.78 -29.04 -6.93
N SER A 109 -3.75 -29.79 -6.54
CA SER A 109 -3.56 -31.16 -6.98
C SER A 109 -2.93 -31.98 -5.86
N SER A 110 -3.78 -32.82 -5.26
CA SER A 110 -3.52 -34.24 -4.92
C SER A 110 -2.24 -34.52 -4.13
N SER A 111 -2.29 -35.04 -2.89
CA SER A 111 -2.85 -36.34 -2.49
C SER A 111 -2.51 -36.56 -0.99
N PRO A 112 -2.80 -37.73 -0.41
CA PRO A 112 -4.08 -38.38 -0.16
C PRO A 112 -4.63 -38.10 1.25
#